data_AF-A0A9R0W0U9-F1
#
_entry.id   AF-A0A9R0W0U9-F1
#
_cell.length_a   1.000
_cell.length_b   1.000
_cell.length_c   1.000
_cell.angle_alpha   90.00
_cell.angle_beta   90.00
_cell.angle_gamma   90.00
#
_symmetry.space_group_name_H-M   'P 1'
#
loop_
_entity.id
_entity.type
_entity.pdbx_description
1 polymer ?
#
loop_
_entity_poly.entity_id
_entity_poly.type
_entity_poly.pdbx_seq_one_letter_code
_entity_poly.pdbx_strand_id
1 'polypeptide(L)'
;MDMEMELDAARHGFAKMGFGCKFFDDDVDKEQYHCKDCGICRVGGKDNFFHCHKCGSCYSVTLRDKHVCIEDSMKNNCPICYEYLFDSLREASVLRCGHTMHLQCFHEMLKHDKFTCPMCSVSIFDMEKFLRALDAEIEAKFLHMGKGWIVCNHCWDTTRVYPGMTGQRKCCHCQSYNTCRVAPSVLPA
;
A
#
# COMPACT_ATOMS: atom_id res chain seq x y z
N MET A 1 -16.49 7.35 7.24
CA MET A 1 -15.06 7.30 6.89
C MET A 1 -15.00 6.92 5.43
N ASP A 2 -15.19 7.91 4.57
CA ASP A 2 -15.17 7.75 3.13
C ASP A 2 -13.73 7.54 2.67
N MET A 3 -13.33 6.27 2.60
CA MET A 3 -12.10 5.81 1.96
C MET A 3 -12.35 5.70 0.46
N GLU A 4 -12.52 6.84 -0.22
CA GLU A 4 -12.29 6.89 -1.66
C GLU A 4 -10.80 6.70 -1.89
N MET A 5 -10.39 5.44 -2.02
CA MET A 5 -9.04 5.11 -2.43
C MET A 5 -9.00 5.12 -3.95
N GLU A 6 -8.11 5.96 -4.50
CA GLU A 6 -7.68 5.95 -5.90
C GLU A 6 -7.12 4.57 -6.27
N LEU A 7 -8.04 3.66 -6.57
CA LEU A 7 -7.79 2.43 -7.28
C LEU A 7 -7.91 2.79 -8.74
N ASP A 8 -6.78 2.83 -9.44
CA ASP A 8 -6.76 2.64 -10.88
C ASP A 8 -7.19 1.18 -11.15
N ALA A 9 -8.49 0.94 -11.00
CA ALA A 9 -9.13 -0.17 -11.67
C ALA A 9 -8.78 0.01 -13.14
N ALA A 10 -8.16 -1.01 -13.74
CA ALA A 10 -8.23 -1.16 -15.18
C ALA A 10 -9.70 -1.45 -15.49
N ARG A 11 -10.52 -0.40 -15.42
CA ARG A 11 -11.89 -0.39 -15.87
C ARG A 11 -11.87 -0.80 -17.34
N HIS A 12 -13.03 -1.28 -17.75
CA HIS A 12 -13.47 -1.48 -19.13
C HIS A 12 -13.41 -2.95 -19.58
N GLY A 13 -14.62 -3.49 -19.76
CA GLY A 13 -14.90 -4.88 -20.09
C GLY A 13 -14.02 -5.38 -21.22
N PHE A 14 -13.43 -6.54 -20.98
CA PHE A 14 -12.65 -7.24 -21.98
C PHE A 14 -13.63 -7.96 -22.90
N ALA A 15 -13.56 -7.71 -24.20
CA ALA A 15 -14.15 -8.58 -25.21
C ALA A 15 -12.99 -9.19 -26.01
N LYS A 16 -12.77 -10.50 -25.84
CA LYS A 16 -11.80 -11.25 -26.65
C LYS A 16 -12.44 -11.68 -27.97
N MET A 17 -12.00 -11.10 -29.07
CA MET A 17 -12.23 -11.66 -30.40
C MET A 17 -11.03 -11.42 -31.32
N GLY A 18 -10.46 -12.52 -31.84
CA GLY A 18 -9.33 -12.52 -32.76
C GLY A 18 -9.72 -12.12 -34.20
N PHE A 19 -8.68 -11.73 -34.96
CA PHE A 19 -8.67 -11.42 -36.40
C PHE A 19 -9.82 -10.52 -36.91
N GLY A 20 -9.64 -9.21 -36.73
CA GLY A 20 -10.53 -8.18 -37.25
C GLY A 20 -11.58 -7.76 -36.23
N CYS A 21 -11.36 -6.62 -35.55
CA CYS A 21 -12.32 -6.05 -34.59
C CYS A 21 -13.60 -5.69 -35.37
N LYS A 22 -14.60 -6.56 -35.29
CA LYS A 22 -15.98 -6.35 -35.78
C LYS A 22 -16.90 -6.14 -34.59
N PHE A 23 -16.56 -5.19 -33.74
CA PHE A 23 -17.45 -4.77 -32.67
C PHE A 23 -18.45 -3.77 -33.27
N PHE A 24 -19.66 -4.24 -33.56
CA PHE A 24 -20.80 -3.40 -33.94
C PHE A 24 -21.55 -3.06 -32.65
N ASP A 25 -21.10 -2.01 -31.96
CA ASP A 25 -21.84 -1.39 -30.87
C ASP A 25 -22.25 0.00 -31.38
N ASP A 26 -23.55 0.20 -31.57
CA ASP A 26 -24.13 1.42 -32.13
C ASP A 26 -24.00 2.63 -31.19
N ASP A 27 -23.52 2.39 -29.96
CA ASP A 27 -23.27 3.41 -28.95
C ASP A 27 -21.86 4.01 -29.10
N VAL A 28 -21.80 5.07 -29.91
CA VAL A 28 -20.58 5.85 -30.18
C VAL A 28 -20.10 6.67 -28.96
N ASP A 29 -20.94 6.87 -27.95
CA ASP A 29 -20.59 7.67 -26.76
C ASP A 29 -19.56 6.96 -25.86
N LYS A 30 -19.38 5.64 -26.02
CA LYS A 30 -18.40 4.85 -25.27
C LYS A 30 -16.95 5.08 -25.70
N GLU A 31 -16.71 5.81 -26.79
CA GLU A 31 -15.39 6.12 -27.33
C GLU A 31 -14.48 4.88 -27.47
N GLN A 32 -15.01 3.84 -28.12
CA GLN A 32 -14.35 2.54 -28.20
C GLN A 32 -13.15 2.59 -29.15
N TYR A 33 -12.05 1.92 -28.78
CA TYR A 33 -10.84 1.85 -29.61
C TYR A 33 -10.16 0.50 -29.49
N HIS A 34 -9.49 0.06 -30.56
CA HIS A 34 -8.71 -1.16 -30.56
C HIS A 34 -7.24 -0.88 -30.25
N CYS A 35 -6.69 -1.56 -29.23
CA CYS A 35 -5.25 -1.58 -28.99
C CYS A 35 -4.61 -2.74 -29.79
N LYS A 36 -3.78 -2.40 -30.78
CA LYS A 36 -3.10 -3.38 -31.65
C LYS A 36 -2.11 -4.24 -30.87
N ASP A 37 -1.39 -3.65 -29.91
CA ASP A 37 -0.36 -4.34 -29.14
C ASP A 37 -0.95 -5.33 -28.13
N CYS A 38 -2.10 -5.02 -27.53
CA CYS A 38 -2.81 -5.96 -26.65
C CYS A 38 -3.72 -6.93 -27.41
N GLY A 39 -4.14 -6.59 -28.64
CA GLY A 39 -5.10 -7.39 -29.42
C GLY A 39 -6.54 -7.34 -28.87
N ILE A 40 -6.88 -6.34 -28.05
CA ILE A 40 -8.21 -6.19 -27.43
C ILE A 40 -8.82 -4.82 -27.74
N CYS A 41 -10.15 -4.79 -27.87
CA CYS A 41 -10.90 -3.54 -28.01
C CYS A 41 -11.25 -3.01 -26.59
N ARG A 42 -11.06 -1.71 -26.33
CA ARG A 42 -11.24 -1.00 -25.06
C ARG A 42 -12.21 0.17 -25.24
N VAL A 43 -12.72 0.73 -24.15
CA VAL A 43 -13.63 1.90 -24.16
C VAL A 43 -13.04 3.04 -23.33
N GLY A 44 -13.54 4.26 -23.51
CA GLY A 44 -13.06 5.47 -22.80
C GLY A 44 -12.06 6.33 -23.56
N GLY A 45 -11.97 6.19 -24.89
CA GLY A 45 -11.21 7.09 -25.77
C GLY A 45 -9.73 6.74 -25.88
N LYS A 46 -9.24 6.62 -27.12
CA LYS A 46 -7.84 6.23 -27.40
C LYS A 46 -6.82 7.18 -26.76
N ASP A 47 -7.14 8.47 -26.68
CA ASP A 47 -6.23 9.51 -26.20
C ASP A 47 -6.08 9.52 -24.67
N ASN A 48 -7.01 8.89 -23.95
CA ASN A 48 -6.97 8.76 -22.49
C ASN A 48 -6.11 7.58 -22.02
N PHE A 49 -5.58 6.77 -22.94
CA PHE A 49 -4.81 5.57 -22.59
C PHE A 49 -3.48 5.49 -23.35
N PHE A 50 -2.53 4.78 -22.77
CA PHE A 50 -1.28 4.41 -23.43
C PHE A 50 -0.97 2.93 -23.18
N HIS A 51 -0.32 2.30 -24.16
CA HIS A 51 0.18 0.94 -24.02
C HIS A 51 1.59 0.96 -23.41
N CYS A 52 1.79 0.23 -22.31
CA CYS A 52 3.11 -0.01 -21.75
C CYS A 52 3.64 -1.36 -22.26
N HIS A 53 4.61 -1.31 -23.16
CA HIS A 53 5.19 -2.53 -23.77
C HIS A 53 5.85 -3.45 -22.74
N LYS A 54 6.44 -2.90 -21.68
CA LYS A 54 7.06 -3.69 -20.62
C LYS A 54 6.02 -4.43 -19.77
N CYS A 55 4.90 -3.77 -19.43
CA CYS A 55 3.80 -4.43 -18.72
C CYS A 55 2.91 -5.29 -19.63
N GLY A 56 2.99 -5.13 -20.95
CA GLY A 56 2.08 -5.73 -21.92
C GLY A 56 0.62 -5.28 -21.80
N SER A 57 0.38 -4.10 -21.22
CA SER A 57 -0.96 -3.65 -20.79
C SER A 57 -1.21 -2.18 -21.09
N CYS A 58 -2.48 -1.81 -21.35
CA CYS A 58 -2.87 -0.40 -21.49
C CYS A 58 -3.32 0.18 -20.15
N TYR A 59 -2.83 1.38 -19.85
CA TYR A 59 -3.15 2.16 -18.65
C TYR A 59 -3.69 3.54 -19.04
N SER A 60 -4.38 4.20 -18.12
CA SER A 60 -4.75 5.61 -18.26
C SER A 60 -3.50 6.48 -18.44
N VAL A 61 -3.55 7.52 -19.25
CA VAL A 61 -2.44 8.49 -19.40
C VAL A 61 -2.02 9.14 -18.09
N THR A 62 -2.90 9.18 -17.08
CA THR A 62 -2.58 9.63 -15.72
C THR A 62 -1.49 8.80 -15.04
N LEU A 63 -1.36 7.52 -15.42
CA LEU A 63 -0.37 6.55 -14.92
C LEU A 63 0.94 6.54 -15.71
N ARG A 64 1.05 7.39 -16.75
CA ARG A 64 2.30 7.52 -17.51
C ARG A 64 3.42 7.93 -16.55
N ASP A 65 4.50 7.16 -16.56
CA ASP A 65 5.69 7.33 -15.70
C ASP A 65 5.48 7.23 -14.17
N LYS A 66 4.25 6.98 -13.71
CA LYS A 66 3.91 6.84 -12.28
C LYS A 66 3.60 5.42 -11.83
N HIS A 67 3.25 4.54 -12.77
CA HIS A 67 2.91 3.15 -12.44
C HIS A 67 4.15 2.32 -12.09
N VAL A 68 3.97 1.36 -11.18
CA VAL A 68 4.99 0.35 -10.91
C VAL A 68 5.03 -0.63 -12.09
N CYS A 69 6.06 -0.48 -12.92
CA CYS A 69 6.20 -1.22 -14.16
C CYS A 69 6.80 -2.62 -13.93
N ILE A 70 5.91 -3.61 -13.81
CA ILE A 70 6.27 -5.03 -13.69
C ILE A 70 6.07 -5.72 -15.03
N GLU A 71 7.08 -6.49 -15.45
CA GLU A 71 7.00 -7.27 -16.69
C GLU A 71 5.85 -8.25 -16.64
N ASP A 72 5.05 -8.25 -17.71
CA ASP A 72 3.96 -9.21 -17.91
C ASP A 72 2.97 -9.28 -16.72
N SER A 73 2.74 -8.14 -16.04
CA SER A 73 1.88 -8.04 -14.86
C SER A 73 0.53 -8.75 -15.04
N MET A 74 -0.13 -8.56 -16.19
CA MET A 74 -1.43 -9.17 -16.52
C MET A 74 -1.37 -10.61 -17.06
N LYS A 75 -0.18 -11.15 -17.39
CA LYS A 75 -0.03 -12.54 -17.85
C LYS A 75 0.20 -13.49 -16.68
N ASN A 76 -0.62 -13.32 -15.64
CA ASN A 76 -0.57 -14.13 -14.42
C ASN A 76 -1.97 -14.63 -14.06
N ASN A 77 -2.03 -15.63 -13.20
CA ASN A 77 -3.28 -16.10 -12.61
C ASN A 77 -3.67 -15.21 -11.43
N CYS A 78 -4.98 -14.95 -11.28
CA CYS A 78 -5.49 -14.28 -10.10
C CYS A 78 -5.16 -15.11 -8.85
N PRO A 79 -4.54 -14.54 -7.80
CA PRO A 79 -4.12 -15.30 -6.62
C PRO A 79 -5.27 -15.84 -5.76
N ILE A 80 -6.51 -15.40 -6.03
CA ILE A 80 -7.69 -15.78 -5.25
C ILE A 80 -8.49 -16.87 -5.97
N CYS A 81 -8.82 -16.65 -7.25
CA CYS A 81 -9.63 -17.60 -8.02
C CYS A 81 -8.83 -18.47 -8.99
N TYR A 82 -7.52 -18.25 -9.13
CA TYR A 82 -6.61 -18.98 -10.03
C TYR A 82 -6.95 -18.92 -11.53
N GLU A 83 -7.94 -18.12 -11.93
CA GLU A 83 -8.24 -17.83 -13.32
C GLU A 83 -7.15 -16.96 -13.94
N TYR A 84 -6.83 -17.22 -15.20
CA TYR A 84 -5.83 -16.45 -15.94
C TYR A 84 -6.38 -15.06 -16.28
N LEU A 85 -5.69 -14.00 -15.83
CA LEU A 85 -6.19 -12.63 -15.87
C LEU A 85 -6.38 -12.11 -17.29
N PHE A 86 -5.46 -12.46 -18.20
CA PHE A 86 -5.54 -12.03 -19.59
C PHE A 86 -6.71 -12.67 -20.37
N ASP A 87 -7.15 -13.86 -19.95
CA ASP A 87 -8.25 -14.59 -20.62
C ASP A 87 -9.62 -14.26 -20.05
N SER A 88 -9.64 -13.77 -18.83
CA SER A 88 -10.86 -13.41 -18.11
C SER A 88 -11.52 -12.17 -18.70
N LEU A 89 -12.86 -12.20 -18.77
CA LEU A 89 -13.66 -11.02 -19.08
C LEU A 89 -13.89 -10.12 -17.86
N ARG A 90 -13.45 -10.58 -16.68
CA ARG A 90 -13.66 -9.89 -15.40
C ARG A 90 -12.67 -8.74 -15.26
N GLU A 91 -13.14 -7.64 -14.69
CA GLU A 91 -12.31 -6.48 -14.38
C GLU A 91 -11.10 -6.87 -13.51
N ALA A 92 -9.93 -6.34 -13.87
CA ALA A 92 -8.70 -6.51 -13.11
C ALA A 92 -8.28 -5.19 -12.48
N SER A 93 -7.73 -5.28 -11.28
CA SER A 93 -7.15 -4.15 -10.54
C SER A 93 -5.65 -4.36 -10.41
N VAL A 94 -4.90 -3.28 -10.59
CA VAL A 94 -3.44 -3.26 -10.41
C VAL A 94 -3.18 -2.71 -9.02
N LEU A 95 -2.61 -3.53 -8.14
CA LEU A 95 -2.22 -3.10 -6.81
C LEU A 95 -1.04 -2.13 -6.88
N ARG A 96 -0.83 -1.34 -5.82
CA ARG A 96 0.29 -0.38 -5.76
C ARG A 96 1.67 -1.02 -5.80
N CYS A 97 1.78 -2.30 -5.45
CA CYS A 97 3.01 -3.07 -5.63
C CYS A 97 3.23 -3.50 -7.09
N GLY A 98 2.30 -3.22 -8.01
CA GLY A 98 2.36 -3.59 -9.43
C GLY A 98 1.74 -4.96 -9.78
N HIS A 99 1.39 -5.79 -8.79
CA HIS A 99 0.71 -7.06 -9.01
C HIS A 99 -0.77 -6.86 -9.34
N THR A 100 -1.31 -7.69 -10.22
CA THR A 100 -2.71 -7.62 -10.67
C THR A 100 -3.56 -8.75 -10.12
N MET A 101 -4.84 -8.47 -9.88
CA MET A 101 -5.86 -9.46 -9.53
C MET A 101 -7.23 -9.01 -10.01
N HIS A 102 -8.23 -9.89 -10.02
CA HIS A 102 -9.61 -9.46 -10.33
C HIS A 102 -10.11 -8.44 -9.30
N LEU A 103 -10.84 -7.42 -9.76
CA LEU A 103 -11.43 -6.39 -8.90
C LEU A 103 -12.41 -6.99 -7.88
N GLN A 104 -13.21 -7.97 -8.31
CA GLN A 104 -14.10 -8.70 -7.40
C GLN A 104 -13.32 -9.43 -6.30
N CYS A 105 -12.23 -10.12 -6.67
CA CYS A 105 -11.38 -10.82 -5.71
C CYS A 105 -10.66 -9.84 -4.77
N PHE A 106 -10.28 -8.67 -5.28
CA PHE A 106 -9.74 -7.58 -4.46
C PHE A 106 -10.76 -7.11 -3.42
N HIS A 107 -12.02 -6.89 -3.80
CA HIS A 107 -13.07 -6.51 -2.83
C HIS A 107 -13.36 -7.60 -1.81
N GLU A 108 -13.37 -8.88 -2.21
CA GLU A 108 -13.49 -10.01 -1.28
C GLU A 108 -12.32 -10.05 -0.28
N MET A 109 -11.10 -9.84 -0.76
CA MET A 109 -9.91 -9.75 0.09
C MET A 109 -10.05 -8.63 1.14
N LEU A 110 -10.55 -7.46 0.75
CA LEU A 110 -10.82 -6.35 1.67
C LEU A 110 -11.89 -6.68 2.71
N LYS A 111 -12.95 -7.40 2.33
CA LYS A 111 -14.01 -7.84 3.26
C LYS A 111 -13.51 -8.80 4.34
N HIS A 112 -12.39 -9.49 4.11
CA HIS A 112 -11.76 -10.40 5.06
C HIS A 112 -10.59 -9.77 5.83
N ASP A 113 -10.52 -8.44 5.87
CA ASP A 113 -9.47 -7.65 6.55
C ASP A 113 -8.05 -8.03 6.10
N LYS A 114 -7.89 -8.38 4.81
CA LYS A 114 -6.58 -8.67 4.20
C LYS A 114 -6.10 -7.44 3.43
N PHE A 115 -5.19 -6.68 4.03
CA PHE A 115 -4.66 -5.43 3.49
C PHE A 115 -3.27 -5.56 2.85
N THR A 116 -2.83 -6.78 2.61
CA THR A 116 -1.51 -7.09 2.04
C THR A 116 -1.66 -7.85 0.73
N CYS A 117 -0.77 -7.57 -0.22
CA CYS A 117 -0.73 -8.30 -1.48
C CYS A 117 -0.42 -9.78 -1.22
N PRO A 118 -1.20 -10.73 -1.74
CA PRO A 118 -0.93 -12.17 -1.56
C PRO A 118 0.33 -12.65 -2.28
N MET A 119 0.85 -11.89 -3.24
CA MET A 119 2.04 -12.25 -4.02
C MET A 119 3.37 -11.79 -3.41
N CYS A 120 3.36 -10.66 -2.69
CA CYS A 120 4.59 -10.04 -2.19
C CYS A 120 4.47 -9.45 -0.77
N SER A 121 3.31 -9.60 -0.12
CA SER A 121 3.02 -9.12 1.23
C SER A 121 3.12 -7.61 1.46
N VAL A 122 3.37 -6.82 0.42
CA VAL A 122 3.36 -5.34 0.49
C VAL A 122 1.94 -4.82 0.78
N SER A 123 1.82 -3.79 1.62
CA SER A 123 0.55 -3.16 1.96
C SER A 123 -0.12 -2.50 0.76
N ILE A 124 -1.42 -2.78 0.58
CA ILE A 124 -2.19 -2.22 -0.55
C ILE A 124 -2.70 -0.80 -0.29
N PHE A 125 -2.73 -0.33 0.97
CA PHE A 125 -3.13 1.03 1.40
C PHE A 125 -1.97 1.84 1.96
N ASP A 126 -2.05 3.17 1.85
CA ASP A 126 -1.00 4.04 2.36
C ASP A 126 -1.08 4.02 3.88
N MET A 127 -0.21 3.21 4.47
CA MET A 127 -0.17 3.01 5.91
C MET A 127 0.50 4.19 6.63
N GLU A 128 1.01 5.21 5.94
CA GLU A 128 1.75 6.31 6.56
C GLU A 128 0.90 7.07 7.58
N LYS A 129 -0.39 7.32 7.31
CA LYS A 129 -1.30 7.93 8.29
C LYS A 129 -1.56 7.03 9.50
N PHE A 130 -1.71 5.72 9.27
CA PHE A 130 -1.93 4.73 10.32
C PHE A 130 -0.70 4.58 11.22
N LEU A 131 0.48 4.48 10.62
CA LEU A 131 1.77 4.40 11.32
C LEU A 131 2.02 5.67 12.14
N ARG A 132 1.76 6.87 11.58
CA ARG A 132 1.85 8.12 12.34
C ARG A 132 0.91 8.15 13.55
N ALA A 133 -0.31 7.63 13.43
CA ALA A 133 -1.24 7.54 14.55
C ALA A 133 -0.71 6.59 15.63
N LEU A 134 -0.17 5.43 15.24
CA LEU A 134 0.47 4.50 16.17
C LEU A 134 1.68 5.11 16.87
N ASP A 135 2.54 5.81 16.14
CA ASP A 135 3.71 6.50 16.71
C ASP A 135 3.27 7.55 17.73
N ALA A 136 2.24 8.34 17.42
CA ALA A 136 1.67 9.32 18.35
C ALA A 136 1.08 8.66 19.62
N GLU A 137 0.41 7.51 19.50
CA GLU A 137 -0.07 6.75 20.65
C GLU A 137 1.08 6.20 21.52
N ILE A 138 2.14 5.72 20.87
CA ILE A 138 3.34 5.24 21.54
C ILE A 138 4.01 6.40 22.32
N GLU A 139 4.20 7.55 21.68
CA GLU A 139 4.72 8.76 22.31
C GLU A 139 3.84 9.24 23.47
N ALA A 140 2.52 9.24 23.29
CA ALA A 140 1.57 9.59 24.34
C ALA A 140 1.68 8.64 25.52
N LYS A 141 1.79 7.32 25.30
CA LYS A 141 2.03 6.34 26.37
C LYS A 141 3.31 6.64 27.15
N PHE A 142 4.41 7.00 26.47
CA PHE A 142 5.65 7.40 27.15
C PHE A 142 5.48 8.68 27.97
N LEU A 143 4.73 9.65 27.47
CA LEU A 143 4.44 10.88 28.20
C LEU A 143 3.58 10.60 29.45
N HIS A 144 2.58 9.73 29.34
CA HIS A 144 1.71 9.29 30.42
C HIS A 144 2.45 8.52 31.52
N MET A 145 3.46 7.70 31.17
CA MET A 145 4.30 7.02 32.16
C MET A 145 5.13 7.99 33.02
N GLY A 146 5.27 9.24 32.57
CA GLY A 146 6.00 10.28 33.25
C GLY A 146 7.52 10.05 33.25
N LYS A 147 8.27 11.12 33.54
CA LYS A 147 9.71 11.00 33.76
C LYS A 147 9.98 10.41 35.15
N GLY A 148 10.79 9.36 35.21
CA GLY A 148 11.26 8.81 36.48
C GLY A 148 12.64 9.36 36.84
N TRP A 149 12.91 9.52 38.13
CA TRP A 149 14.26 9.82 38.61
C TRP A 149 15.14 8.59 38.52
N ILE A 150 16.36 8.79 38.00
CA ILE A 150 17.40 7.78 37.93
C ILE A 150 18.72 8.33 38.44
N VAL A 151 19.55 7.46 38.98
CA VAL A 151 20.98 7.69 39.22
C VAL A 151 21.75 6.89 38.17
N CYS A 152 22.72 7.51 37.51
CA CYS A 152 23.59 6.81 36.58
C CYS A 152 24.83 6.28 37.29
N ASN A 153 25.10 4.98 37.17
CA ASN A 153 26.28 4.36 37.80
C ASN A 153 27.60 4.64 37.06
N HIS A 154 27.54 5.37 35.93
CA HIS A 154 28.74 5.74 35.15
C HIS A 154 29.19 7.17 35.45
N CYS A 155 28.27 8.14 35.40
CA CYS A 155 28.58 9.54 35.69
C CYS A 155 28.17 9.99 37.09
N TRP A 156 27.52 9.12 37.88
CA TRP A 156 27.04 9.39 39.24
C TRP A 156 26.00 10.51 39.35
N ASP A 157 25.55 11.05 38.20
CA ASP A 157 24.51 12.07 38.15
C ASP A 157 23.12 11.50 38.37
N THR A 158 22.26 12.35 38.95
CA THR A 158 20.83 12.10 39.11
C THR A 158 20.06 12.91 38.08
N THR A 159 19.23 12.25 37.28
CA THR A 159 18.46 12.93 36.22
C THR A 159 17.07 12.31 36.06
N ARG A 160 16.15 13.05 35.42
CA ARG A 160 14.76 12.63 35.18
C ARG A 160 14.57 12.32 33.71
N VAL A 161 14.31 11.06 33.38
CA VAL A 161 14.22 10.60 31.99
C VAL A 161 12.94 9.78 31.74
N TYR A 162 12.49 9.79 30.49
CA TYR A 162 11.43 8.89 30.04
C TYR A 162 11.97 7.46 29.95
N PRO A 163 11.14 6.45 30.27
CA PRO A 163 11.46 5.07 29.93
C PRO A 163 11.49 4.90 28.40
N GLY A 164 12.48 4.15 27.89
CA GLY A 164 12.51 3.68 26.50
C GLY A 164 11.57 2.49 26.27
N MET A 165 11.55 1.99 25.04
CA MET A 165 10.61 0.95 24.57
C MET A 165 10.55 -0.32 25.44
N THR A 166 11.68 -0.75 26.00
CA THR A 166 11.77 -1.93 26.90
C THR A 166 11.78 -1.55 28.39
N GLY A 167 11.37 -0.33 28.74
CA GLY A 167 11.41 0.19 30.11
C GLY A 167 12.80 0.61 30.60
N GLN A 168 13.83 0.41 29.77
CA GLN A 168 15.20 0.84 30.03
C GLN A 168 15.30 2.36 30.02
N ARG A 169 16.14 2.93 30.88
CA ARG A 169 16.32 4.38 31.01
C ARG A 169 17.75 4.73 30.64
N LYS A 170 17.90 5.67 29.71
CA LYS A 170 19.19 6.13 29.23
C LYS A 170 19.55 7.43 29.94
N CYS A 171 20.75 7.51 30.51
CA CYS A 171 21.24 8.75 31.09
C CYS A 171 21.39 9.83 30.00
N CYS A 172 20.88 11.04 30.21
CA CYS A 172 21.01 12.14 29.26
C CYS A 172 22.44 12.72 29.19
N HIS A 173 23.25 12.55 30.24
CA HIS A 173 24.60 13.09 30.33
C HIS A 173 25.64 12.22 29.61
N CYS A 174 25.69 10.92 29.95
CA CYS A 174 26.71 10.00 29.41
C CYS A 174 26.15 8.93 28.47
N GLN A 175 24.84 8.96 28.16
CA GLN A 175 24.18 8.00 27.26
C GLN A 175 24.24 6.53 27.72
N SER A 176 24.70 6.26 28.94
CA SER A 176 24.74 4.92 29.55
C SER A 176 23.36 4.44 29.97
N TYR A 177 23.11 3.14 29.83
CA TYR A 177 21.90 2.46 30.33
C TYR A 177 22.09 1.86 31.72
N ASN A 178 23.31 1.91 32.27
CA ASN A 178 23.61 1.45 33.63
C ASN A 178 23.08 2.47 34.64
N THR A 179 21.77 2.44 34.87
CA THR A 179 21.03 3.40 35.68
C THR A 179 20.14 2.69 36.70
N CYS A 180 20.01 3.25 37.89
CA CYS A 180 19.13 2.75 38.96
C CYS A 180 17.97 3.73 39.17
N ARG A 181 16.75 3.22 39.43
CA ARG A 181 15.59 4.07 39.69
C ARG A 181 15.63 4.53 41.15
N VAL A 182 15.35 5.80 41.38
CA VAL A 182 15.24 6.38 42.73
C VAL A 182 13.84 6.97 42.94
N ALA A 183 13.31 6.78 44.15
CA ALA A 183 12.05 7.41 44.55
C ALA A 183 12.28 8.91 44.82
N PRO A 184 11.27 9.79 44.58
CA PRO A 184 11.40 11.22 44.82
C PRO A 184 11.81 11.59 46.26
N SER A 185 11.49 10.73 47.23
CA SER A 185 11.79 10.93 48.66
C SER A 185 13.26 10.76 49.04
N VAL A 186 14.13 10.33 48.11
CA VAL A 186 15.55 10.03 48.37
C VAL A 186 16.47 11.05 47.70
N LEU A 187 15.93 12.12 47.11
CA LEU A 187 16.73 13.16 46.48
C LEU A 187 17.26 14.13 47.55
N PRO A 188 18.52 14.59 47.47
CA PRO A 188 19.00 15.69 48.31
C PRO A 188 18.14 16.93 48.02
N ALA A 189 17.74 17.62 49.09
CA ALA A 189 16.89 18.82 49.06
C ALA A 189 17.53 19.95 48.25
#